data_AF-A0A3M0LX08-F1
#
_entry.id   AF-A0A3M0LX08-F1
#
_cell.length_a   1.000
_cell.length_b   1.000
_cell.length_c   1.000
_cell.angle_alpha   90.00
_cell.angle_beta   90.00
_cell.angle_gamma   90.00
#
_symmetry.space_group_name_H-M   'P 1'
#
loop_
_entity.id
_entity.type
_entity.pdbx_description
1 polymer ?
#
loop_
_entity_poly.entity_id
_entity_poly.type
_entity_poly.pdbx_seq_one_letter_code
_entity_poly.pdbx_strand_id
1 'polypeptide(L)'
;MENSKSIKINIKSSAADKIRSQVKTGQVVLLALNDGSNKYSDVGGTCTIGANFQLVMVDQPDPDFTIKIDNNAGLDLYTSPAEMQFLDGGLVIDEKNATISLSDDSGVIDGAVTINEYK
;
A
#
# COMPACT_ATOMS: atom_id res chain seq x y z
N MET A 1 10.52 9.63 23.58
CA MET A 1 9.88 8.31 23.41
C MET A 1 9.13 8.40 22.10
N GLU A 2 9.79 8.07 20.99
CA GLU A 2 9.10 8.01 19.70
C GLU A 2 8.14 6.83 19.78
N ASN A 3 6.84 7.12 19.83
CA ASN A 3 5.82 6.11 19.55
C ASN A 3 6.06 5.65 18.12
N SER A 4 6.82 4.57 17.94
CA SER A 4 6.81 3.81 16.69
C SER A 4 5.36 3.35 16.50
N LYS A 5 4.59 4.10 15.73
CA LYS A 5 3.20 3.78 15.38
C LYS A 5 3.27 2.53 14.50
N SER A 6 3.32 1.36 15.11
CA SER A 6 3.29 0.07 14.41
C SER A 6 1.90 -0.10 13.81
N ILE A 7 1.76 0.25 12.54
CA ILE A 7 0.54 0.07 11.79
C ILE A 7 0.42 -1.38 11.34
N LYS A 8 -0.81 -1.91 11.41
CA LYS A 8 -1.13 -3.29 11.04
C LYS A 8 -2.16 -3.28 9.93
N ILE A 9 -1.98 -4.18 8.97
CA ILE A 9 -2.91 -4.40 7.87
C ILE A 9 -3.25 -5.87 7.76
N ASN A 10 -4.54 -6.16 7.62
CA ASN A 10 -5.03 -7.50 7.40
C ASN A 10 -5.28 -7.73 5.91
N ILE A 11 -4.39 -8.47 5.27
CA ILE A 11 -4.47 -8.84 3.87
C ILE A 11 -5.24 -10.16 3.77
N LYS A 12 -6.36 -10.17 3.05
CA LYS A 12 -7.13 -11.37 2.75
C LYS A 12 -6.31 -12.29 1.85
N SER A 13 -6.55 -13.60 1.95
CA SER A 13 -5.76 -14.61 1.22
C SER A 13 -5.75 -14.37 -0.30
N SER A 14 -6.89 -14.02 -0.89
CA SER A 14 -7.00 -13.70 -2.32
C SER A 14 -6.12 -12.51 -2.73
N ALA A 15 -6.15 -11.43 -1.95
CA ALA A 15 -5.29 -10.27 -2.16
C ALA A 15 -3.80 -10.61 -1.95
N ALA A 16 -3.48 -11.37 -0.90
CA ALA A 16 -2.11 -11.79 -0.62
C ALA A 16 -1.54 -12.63 -1.76
N ASP A 17 -2.30 -13.58 -2.29
CA ASP A 17 -1.88 -14.44 -3.40
C ASP A 17 -1.69 -13.63 -4.69
N LYS A 18 -2.59 -12.67 -4.95
CA LYS A 18 -2.44 -11.74 -6.08
C LYS A 18 -1.18 -10.89 -5.96
N ILE A 19 -0.92 -10.30 -4.80
CA ILE A 19 0.28 -9.48 -4.56
C ILE A 19 1.53 -10.35 -4.70
N ARG A 20 1.59 -11.51 -4.04
CA ARG A 20 2.71 -12.45 -4.12
C ARG A 20 3.00 -12.94 -5.53
N SER A 21 1.97 -13.09 -6.36
CA SER A 21 2.16 -13.48 -7.77
C SER A 21 2.90 -12.43 -8.59
N GLN A 22 2.87 -11.16 -8.16
CA GLN A 22 3.56 -10.04 -8.80
C GLN A 22 4.90 -9.72 -8.14
N VAL A 23 5.03 -9.95 -6.83
CA VAL A 23 6.25 -9.73 -6.06
C VAL A 23 7.29 -10.80 -6.40
N LYS A 24 8.46 -10.37 -6.87
CA LYS A 24 9.62 -11.24 -7.10
C LYS A 24 10.38 -11.46 -5.80
N THR A 25 11.14 -12.55 -5.74
CA THR A 25 12.00 -12.85 -4.60
C THR A 25 13.00 -11.71 -4.36
N GLY A 26 12.98 -11.15 -3.15
CA GLY A 26 13.86 -10.03 -2.76
C GLY A 26 13.27 -8.63 -2.98
N GLN A 27 12.12 -8.53 -3.65
CA GLN A 27 11.41 -7.26 -3.76
C GLN A 27 10.67 -6.92 -2.46
N VAL A 28 10.59 -5.63 -2.18
CA VAL A 28 9.72 -5.09 -1.14
C VAL A 28 8.52 -4.41 -1.78
N VAL A 29 7.43 -4.34 -1.02
CA VAL A 29 6.19 -3.72 -1.46
C VAL A 29 6.04 -2.39 -0.74
N LEU A 30 5.77 -1.33 -1.48
CA LEU A 30 5.50 -0.01 -0.93
C LEU A 30 4.01 0.30 -1.12
N LEU A 31 3.34 0.69 -0.04
CA LEU A 31 2.02 1.30 -0.09
C LEU A 31 2.21 2.80 -0.21
N ALA A 32 1.97 3.32 -1.41
CA ALA A 32 2.15 4.72 -1.78
C ALA A 32 0.83 5.34 -2.24
N LEU A 33 0.68 6.65 -2.03
CA LEU A 33 -0.39 7.39 -2.68
C LEU A 33 -0.17 7.44 -4.20
N ASN A 34 -1.26 7.46 -4.96
CA ASN A 34 -1.26 7.70 -6.38
C ASN A 34 -2.00 9.01 -6.66
N ASP A 35 -1.40 10.11 -6.20
CA ASP A 35 -1.95 11.47 -6.28
C ASP A 35 -0.98 12.49 -6.90
N GLY A 36 0.20 12.04 -7.32
CA GLY A 36 1.26 12.89 -7.88
C GLY A 36 2.22 13.45 -6.83
N SER A 37 2.05 13.11 -5.54
CA SER A 37 2.92 13.60 -4.45
C SER A 37 4.26 12.87 -4.35
N ASN A 38 4.36 11.65 -4.89
CA ASN A 38 5.55 10.82 -4.84
C ASN A 38 6.02 10.37 -6.22
N LYS A 39 7.28 9.93 -6.31
CA LYS A 39 7.94 9.48 -7.55
C LYS A 39 7.31 8.25 -8.21
N TYR A 40 6.45 7.54 -7.49
CA TYR A 40 5.76 6.35 -7.99
C TYR A 40 4.37 6.65 -8.53
N SER A 41 3.86 7.87 -8.33
CA SER A 41 2.56 8.28 -8.83
C SER A 41 2.57 8.31 -10.36
N ASP A 42 1.68 7.52 -10.97
CA ASP A 42 1.49 7.46 -12.43
C ASP A 42 0.50 8.55 -12.91
N VAL A 43 -0.23 9.17 -11.98
CA VAL A 43 -1.05 10.34 -12.24
C VAL A 43 -0.23 11.62 -12.16
N GLY A 44 0.14 12.14 -13.33
CA GLY A 44 0.67 13.49 -13.48
C GLY A 44 -0.40 14.55 -13.18
N GLY A 45 -0.52 14.96 -11.92
CA GLY A 45 -1.26 16.15 -11.52
C GLY A 45 -2.77 16.11 -11.76
N THR A 46 -3.41 14.94 -11.68
CA THR A 46 -4.87 14.86 -11.74
C THR A 46 -5.42 15.12 -10.35
N CYS A 47 -6.24 16.16 -10.19
CA CYS A 47 -7.06 16.41 -9.01
C CYS A 47 -8.10 15.27 -8.82
N THR A 48 -7.64 14.06 -8.54
CA THR A 48 -8.53 12.98 -8.14
C THR A 48 -8.96 13.30 -6.72
N ILE A 49 -10.25 13.60 -6.56
CA ILE A 49 -10.85 13.86 -5.26
C ILE A 49 -10.96 12.51 -4.54
N GLY A 50 -9.92 12.15 -3.81
CA GLY A 50 -9.85 10.90 -3.05
C GLY A 50 -8.43 10.41 -2.82
N ALA A 51 -8.20 9.69 -1.73
CA ALA A 51 -6.94 9.02 -1.47
C ALA A 51 -6.88 7.73 -2.32
N ASN A 52 -6.15 7.78 -3.44
CA ASN A 52 -5.90 6.59 -4.25
C ASN A 52 -4.57 6.00 -3.81
N PHE A 53 -4.53 4.70 -3.60
CA PHE A 53 -3.35 3.98 -3.20
C PHE A 53 -2.89 3.05 -4.31
N GLN A 54 -1.59 2.77 -4.27
CA GLN A 54 -0.96 1.79 -5.13
C GLN A 54 0.06 0.99 -4.34
N LEU A 55 0.19 -0.27 -4.72
CA LEU A 55 1.23 -1.17 -4.25
C LEU A 55 2.35 -1.16 -5.28
N VAL A 56 3.51 -0.65 -4.88
CA VAL A 56 4.68 -0.52 -5.74
C VAL A 56 5.71 -1.55 -5.34
N MET A 57 6.04 -2.47 -6.23
CA MET A 57 7.12 -3.44 -6.02
C MET A 57 8.43 -2.80 -6.44
N VAL A 58 9.40 -2.78 -5.52
CA VAL A 58 10.74 -2.24 -5.76
C VAL A 58 11.80 -3.27 -5.37
N ASP A 59 12.90 -3.30 -6.11
CA ASP A 59 14.03 -4.20 -5.84
C ASP A 59 14.86 -3.76 -4.62
N GLN A 60 14.79 -2.48 -4.24
CA GLN A 60 15.51 -1.91 -3.12
C GLN A 60 14.57 -1.13 -2.19
N PRO A 61 14.77 -1.18 -0.86
CA PRO A 61 14.02 -0.37 0.09
C PRO A 61 14.17 1.12 -0.23
N ASP A 62 13.06 1.83 -0.15
CA ASP A 62 13.04 3.25 -0.44
C ASP A 62 13.25 4.10 0.84
N PRO A 63 14.15 5.10 0.83
CA PRO A 63 14.41 5.93 2.00
C PRO A 63 13.23 6.85 2.37
N ASP A 64 12.28 7.10 1.46
CA ASP A 64 11.06 7.82 1.76
C ASP A 64 10.06 6.90 2.50
N PHE A 65 10.10 5.58 2.21
CA PHE A 65 9.18 4.56 2.74
C PHE A 65 9.81 3.76 3.88
N THR A 66 10.08 4.42 5.00
CA THR A 66 10.76 3.81 6.15
C THR A 66 9.83 3.08 7.13
N ILE A 67 8.52 3.25 7.02
CA ILE A 67 7.56 2.72 8.00
C ILE A 67 7.12 1.33 7.57
N LYS A 68 7.55 0.30 8.31
CA LYS A 68 7.11 -1.08 8.05
C LYS A 68 5.66 -1.29 8.51
N ILE A 69 4.83 -1.85 7.64
CA ILE A 69 3.45 -2.25 7.94
C ILE A 69 3.44 -3.75 8.27
N ASP A 70 3.04 -4.06 9.50
CA ASP A 70 2.80 -5.44 9.92
C ASP A 70 1.61 -6.02 9.16
N ASN A 71 1.78 -7.20 8.57
CA ASN A 71 0.69 -7.88 7.86
C ASN A 71 0.68 -9.39 8.12
N ASN A 72 -0.51 -9.96 8.09
CA ASN A 72 -0.74 -11.40 8.23
C ASN A 72 -0.31 -12.21 6.98
N ALA A 73 0.09 -11.57 5.89
CA ALA A 73 0.58 -12.22 4.69
C ALA A 73 2.12 -12.39 4.66
N GLY A 74 2.85 -11.95 5.69
CA GLY A 74 4.31 -12.06 5.73
C GLY A 74 5.01 -11.36 4.56
N LEU A 75 4.38 -10.33 3.99
CA LEU A 75 4.96 -9.48 2.95
C LEU A 75 5.85 -8.41 3.59
N ASP A 76 6.93 -8.03 2.92
CA ASP A 76 7.74 -6.88 3.30
C ASP A 76 7.07 -5.60 2.78
N LEU A 77 6.03 -5.17 3.49
CA LEU A 77 5.22 -3.99 3.16
C LEU A 77 5.69 -2.77 3.93
N TYR A 78 5.91 -1.67 3.22
CA TYR A 78 6.37 -0.39 3.78
C TYR A 78 5.49 0.77 3.30
N THR A 79 5.49 1.86 4.05
CA THR A 79 4.76 3.10 3.73
C THR A 79 5.57 4.32 4.17
N SER A 80 5.13 5.51 3.78
CA SER A 80 5.76 6.77 4.23
C SER A 80 4.90 7.49 5.28
N PRO A 81 5.49 8.44 6.02
CA PRO A 81 4.74 9.30 6.93
C PRO A 81 3.61 10.11 6.27
N ALA A 82 3.68 10.37 4.95
CA ALA A 82 2.65 11.09 4.22
C ALA A 82 1.37 10.23 4.06
N GLU A 83 1.53 8.98 3.64
CA GLU A 83 0.45 8.00 3.53
C GLU A 83 -0.20 7.70 4.89
N MET A 84 0.59 7.70 5.97
CA MET A 84 0.10 7.49 7.34
C MET A 84 -0.95 8.51 7.80
N GLN A 85 -1.12 9.63 7.09
CA GLN A 85 -2.20 10.60 7.35
C GLN A 85 -3.56 10.09 6.88
N PHE A 86 -3.58 9.14 5.95
CA PHE A 86 -4.77 8.53 5.36
C PHE A 86 -4.97 7.08 5.84
N LEU A 87 -3.95 6.48 6.45
CA LEU A 87 -3.97 5.13 6.98
C LEU A 87 -4.22 5.14 8.49
N ASP A 88 -5.38 4.64 8.91
CA ASP A 88 -5.74 4.53 10.33
C ASP A 88 -5.76 3.06 10.81
N GLY A 89 -6.27 2.83 12.03
CA GLY A 89 -6.48 1.50 12.59
C GLY A 89 -7.44 0.64 11.76
N GLY A 90 -7.24 -0.68 11.83
CA GLY A 90 -8.15 -1.64 11.21
C GLY A 90 -8.02 -1.80 9.70
N LEU A 91 -6.86 -1.46 9.12
CA LEU A 91 -6.65 -1.61 7.67
C LEU A 91 -6.89 -3.06 7.22
N VAL A 92 -7.62 -3.20 6.12
CA VAL A 92 -7.90 -4.46 5.44
C VAL A 92 -7.63 -4.29 3.95
N ILE A 93 -6.84 -5.20 3.38
CA ILE A 93 -6.73 -5.36 1.93
C ILE A 93 -7.55 -6.58 1.54
N ASP A 94 -8.48 -6.37 0.62
CA ASP A 94 -9.29 -7.43 0.03
C ASP A 94 -9.15 -7.42 -1.50
N GLU A 95 -9.49 -8.53 -2.13
CA GLU A 95 -9.53 -8.67 -3.58
C GLU A 95 -10.94 -9.07 -3.99
N LYS A 96 -11.56 -8.25 -4.83
CA LYS A 96 -12.89 -8.49 -5.39
C LYS A 96 -12.87 -8.20 -6.89
N ASN A 97 -13.31 -9.17 -7.69
CA ASN A 97 -13.41 -9.06 -9.15
C ASN A 97 -12.08 -8.70 -9.84
N ALA A 98 -10.97 -9.30 -9.41
CA ALA A 98 -9.63 -8.97 -9.88
C ALA A 98 -9.20 -7.52 -9.57
N THR A 99 -9.83 -6.85 -8.61
CA THR A 99 -9.44 -5.52 -8.14
C THR A 99 -9.10 -5.58 -6.66
N ILE A 100 -8.01 -4.93 -6.27
CA ILE A 100 -7.65 -4.81 -4.85
C ILE A 100 -8.40 -3.62 -4.26
N SER A 101 -8.96 -3.80 -3.08
CA SER A 101 -9.59 -2.73 -2.31
C SER A 101 -8.91 -2.59 -0.94
N LEU A 102 -8.64 -1.36 -0.54
CA LEU A 102 -8.19 -0.95 0.77
C LEU A 102 -9.36 -0.34 1.55
N SER A 103 -9.57 -0.83 2.77
CA SER A 103 -10.56 -0.31 3.70
C SER A 103 -9.96 -0.23 5.10
N ASP A 104 -10.57 0.57 5.96
CA ASP A 104 -10.27 0.68 7.39
C ASP A 104 -11.55 0.52 8.23
N ASP A 105 -11.47 0.84 9.52
CA ASP A 105 -12.62 0.83 10.43
C ASP A 105 -13.71 1.88 10.07
N SER A 106 -13.36 2.91 9.29
CA SER A 106 -14.28 3.97 8.85
C SER A 106 -14.99 3.63 7.54
N GLY A 107 -14.43 2.75 6.72
CA GLY A 107 -15.04 2.28 5.49
C GLY A 107 -14.03 1.95 4.39
N VAL A 108 -14.47 2.02 3.13
CA VAL A 108 -13.59 1.85 1.97
C VAL A 108 -12.77 3.13 1.79
N ILE A 109 -11.45 3.01 1.88
CA ILE A 109 -10.51 4.10 1.59
C ILE A 109 -10.32 4.19 0.07
N ASP A 110 -9.98 3.07 -0.55
CA ASP A 110 -9.77 2.95 -1.99
C ASP A 110 -10.32 1.61 -2.50
N GLY A 111 -11.23 1.65 -3.46
CA GLY A 111 -11.83 0.46 -4.06
C GLY A 111 -11.04 -0.12 -5.24
N ALA A 112 -10.00 0.57 -5.71
CA ALA A 112 -9.29 0.28 -6.96
C ALA A 112 -7.77 0.43 -6.81
N VAL A 113 -7.22 -0.15 -5.74
CA VAL A 113 -5.77 -0.16 -5.50
C VAL A 113 -5.07 -0.89 -6.65
N THR A 114 -4.13 -0.20 -7.26
CA THR A 114 -3.33 -0.74 -8.37
C THR A 114 -2.06 -1.40 -7.85
N ILE A 115 -1.53 -2.34 -8.63
CA ILE A 115 -0.25 -3.01 -8.36
C ILE A 115 0.69 -2.65 -9.50
N ASN A 116 1.78 -1.96 -9.18
CA ASN A 116 2.77 -1.48 -10.14
C ASN A 116 4.16 -2.02 -9.80
N GLU A 117 4.87 -2.53 -10.80
CA GLU A 117 6.29 -2.87 -10.64
C GLU A 117 7.14 -1.68 -11.07
N TYR A 118 7.96 -1.15 -10.16
CA TYR A 118 8.90 -0.09 -10.46
C TYR A 118 10.30 -0.68 -10.67
N LYS A 119 10.90 -0.38 -11.82
CA LYS A 119 12.19 -0.92 -12.28
C LYS A 119 13.26 0.14 -12.37
#